data_AF-I7JU62-F1
#
_entry.id   AF-I7JU62-F1
#
_cell.length_a   1.000
_cell.length_b   1.000
_cell.length_c   1.000
_cell.angle_alpha   90.00
_cell.angle_beta   90.00
_cell.angle_gamma   90.00
#
_symmetry.space_group_name_H-M   'P 1'
#
loop_
_entity.id
_entity.type
_entity.pdbx_description
1 polymer ?
#
loop_
_entity_poly.entity_id
_entity_poly.type
_entity_poly.pdbx_seq_one_letter_code
_entity_poly.pdbx_strand_id
1 'polypeptide(L)'
;MKKGIFLDLLEKQNEISDIARQEISQDLKLHPNFAQYYFDQAKRAGNSKEFSLKSVDFTANILTDKTALFLGSNLTYGLSSLGESFVDYLWQKDGLIGIKDVENNTFLTHQDSFQKGDSYISRFQKDLKFYDPEVLVIEISNKDLDENIALGDISDKHYDTQTIIGALEYLISQTELLWRCPIIVYLNYKNNAKKHAQLAEKVLQLEQKKRISVIDFSSDKAISSQPTRREFRDIWLPQFENELKEVLKNG
;
A
#
# COMPACT_ATOMS: atom_id res chain seq x y z
N MET A 1 1.75 6.79 29.25
CA MET A 1 0.30 6.94 29.02
C MET A 1 -0.31 5.54 28.91
N LYS A 2 -1.42 5.21 29.57
CA LYS A 2 -2.06 3.89 29.39
C LYS A 2 -2.61 3.80 27.96
N LYS A 3 -2.41 2.68 27.25
CA LYS A 3 -2.79 2.49 25.83
C LYS A 3 -4.25 2.84 25.50
N GLY A 4 -5.19 2.52 26.39
CA GLY A 4 -6.60 2.91 26.24
C GLY A 4 -6.81 4.42 26.23
N ILE A 5 -6.14 5.14 27.14
CA ILE A 5 -6.21 6.62 27.22
C ILE A 5 -5.68 7.27 25.94
N PHE A 6 -4.67 6.68 25.30
CA PHE A 6 -4.11 7.16 24.05
C PHE A 6 -5.09 7.07 22.88
N LEU A 7 -5.70 5.89 22.66
CA LEU A 7 -6.66 5.68 21.58
C LEU A 7 -7.91 6.56 21.76
N ASP A 8 -8.38 6.71 23.01
CA ASP A 8 -9.52 7.59 23.31
C ASP A 8 -9.22 9.06 23.02
N LEU A 9 -7.96 9.50 23.15
CA LEU A 9 -7.56 10.85 22.75
C LEU A 9 -7.57 11.03 21.24
N LEU A 10 -7.03 10.05 20.49
CA LEU A 10 -7.07 10.09 19.02
C LEU A 10 -8.51 10.11 18.49
N GLU A 11 -9.39 9.29 19.06
CA GLU A 11 -10.80 9.27 18.68
C GLU A 11 -11.49 10.61 18.96
N LYS A 12 -11.27 11.20 20.14
CA LYS A 12 -11.87 12.49 20.49
C LYS A 12 -11.36 13.65 19.64
N GLN A 13 -10.08 13.63 19.24
CA GLN A 13 -9.44 14.75 18.54
C GLN A 13 -9.54 14.64 17.02
N ASN A 14 -9.43 13.42 16.49
CA ASN A 14 -9.27 13.16 15.07
C ASN A 14 -10.40 12.30 14.49
N GLU A 15 -11.34 11.82 15.32
CA GLU A 15 -12.47 10.99 14.92
C GLU A 15 -12.02 9.76 14.11
N ILE A 16 -10.95 9.08 14.53
CA ILE A 16 -10.48 7.85 13.86
C ILE A 16 -11.60 6.80 13.80
N SER A 17 -11.68 6.06 12.70
CA SER A 17 -12.61 4.94 12.50
C SER A 17 -12.35 3.78 13.47
N ASP A 18 -13.34 2.90 13.60
CA ASP A 18 -13.21 1.71 14.46
C ASP A 18 -12.16 0.74 13.90
N ILE A 19 -12.04 0.66 12.56
CA ILE A 19 -10.99 -0.10 11.87
C ILE A 19 -9.62 0.48 12.21
N ALA A 20 -9.43 1.80 12.03
CA ALA A 20 -8.18 2.47 12.40
C ALA A 20 -7.83 2.27 13.88
N ARG A 21 -8.82 2.35 14.78
CA ARG A 21 -8.62 2.09 16.21
C ARG A 21 -8.15 0.66 16.47
N GLN A 22 -8.71 -0.33 15.77
CA GLN A 22 -8.28 -1.72 15.87
C GLN A 22 -6.87 -1.92 15.30
N GLU A 23 -6.60 -1.40 14.11
CA GLU A 23 -5.30 -1.47 13.42
C GLU A 23 -4.20 -0.84 14.27
N ILE A 24 -4.36 0.42 14.70
CA ILE A 24 -3.41 1.11 15.59
C ILE A 24 -3.24 0.31 16.90
N SER A 25 -4.32 -0.24 17.45
CA SER A 25 -4.21 -1.06 18.65
C SER A 25 -3.36 -2.31 18.42
N GLN A 26 -3.49 -2.99 17.29
CA GLN A 26 -2.69 -4.17 16.95
C GLN A 26 -1.23 -3.78 16.69
N ASP A 27 -0.99 -2.76 15.87
CA ASP A 27 0.33 -2.22 15.57
C ASP A 27 1.06 -1.82 16.86
N LEU A 28 0.42 -1.10 17.78
CA LEU A 28 1.00 -0.74 19.08
C LEU A 28 1.21 -1.94 20.04
N LYS A 29 0.72 -3.15 19.74
CA LYS A 29 1.11 -4.36 20.49
C LYS A 29 2.47 -4.86 20.02
N LEU A 30 2.72 -4.78 18.72
CA LEU A 30 3.94 -5.25 18.07
C LEU A 30 5.05 -4.17 18.14
N HIS A 31 4.67 -2.90 18.01
CA HIS A 31 5.53 -1.73 17.92
C HIS A 31 5.13 -0.66 18.97
N PRO A 32 5.33 -0.90 20.27
CA PRO A 32 4.88 0.02 21.32
C PRO A 32 5.48 1.42 21.22
N ASN A 33 6.64 1.57 20.58
CA ASN A 33 7.32 2.85 20.39
C ASN A 33 6.63 3.77 19.35
N PHE A 34 5.69 3.25 18.55
CA PHE A 34 4.96 4.05 17.56
C PHE A 34 3.89 4.97 18.18
N ALA A 35 3.60 4.86 19.48
CA ALA A 35 2.60 5.70 20.14
C ALA A 35 2.90 7.20 20.00
N GLN A 36 4.18 7.60 20.17
CA GLN A 36 4.59 8.99 19.97
C GLN A 36 4.47 9.41 18.50
N TYR A 37 4.82 8.51 17.57
CA TYR A 37 4.68 8.77 16.15
C TYR A 37 3.22 9.09 15.78
N TYR A 38 2.26 8.25 16.16
CA TYR A 38 0.83 8.53 15.92
C TYR A 38 0.37 9.83 16.57
N PHE A 39 0.85 10.17 17.76
CA PHE A 39 0.54 11.44 18.41
C PHE A 39 1.02 12.64 17.58
N ASP A 40 2.19 12.54 16.96
CA ASP A 40 2.73 13.59 16.11
C ASP A 40 2.01 13.66 14.76
N GLN A 41 1.62 12.51 14.18
CA GLN A 41 0.78 12.48 12.98
C GLN A 41 -0.60 13.10 13.24
N ALA A 42 -1.19 12.88 14.42
CA ALA A 42 -2.50 13.41 14.78
C ALA A 42 -2.57 14.95 14.79
N LYS A 43 -1.43 15.62 14.96
CA LYS A 43 -1.33 17.09 14.93
C LYS A 43 -1.29 17.68 13.52
N ARG A 44 -1.02 16.86 12.49
CA ARG A 44 -0.93 17.34 11.11
C ARG A 44 -2.31 17.77 10.63
N ALA A 45 -2.41 18.93 10.00
CA ALA A 45 -3.69 19.48 9.52
C ALA A 45 -4.43 18.54 8.54
N GLY A 46 -3.70 17.78 7.73
CA GLY A 46 -4.27 16.77 6.83
C GLY A 46 -4.84 15.53 7.54
N ASN A 47 -4.61 15.39 8.85
CA ASN A 47 -5.20 14.36 9.70
C ASN A 47 -6.27 14.94 10.63
N SER A 48 -6.84 16.12 10.35
CA SER A 48 -7.99 16.63 11.11
C SER A 48 -9.24 15.76 10.86
N LYS A 49 -10.24 15.88 11.74
CA LYS A 49 -11.53 15.16 11.63
C LYS A 49 -12.30 15.38 10.33
N GLU A 50 -12.05 16.49 9.63
CA GLU A 50 -12.64 16.78 8.32
C GLU A 50 -12.29 15.70 7.27
N PHE A 51 -11.10 15.10 7.42
CA PHE A 51 -10.60 14.00 6.61
C PHE A 51 -10.72 12.67 7.34
N SER A 52 -11.67 12.53 8.28
CA SER A 52 -11.91 11.21 8.88
C SER A 52 -12.62 10.31 7.88
N LEU A 53 -12.30 9.01 7.91
CA LEU A 53 -13.08 8.02 7.19
C LEU A 53 -14.57 8.03 7.58
N LYS A 54 -14.89 8.40 8.84
CA LYS A 54 -16.27 8.50 9.34
C LYS A 54 -17.12 9.56 8.62
N SER A 55 -16.49 10.52 7.93
CA SER A 55 -17.21 11.56 7.18
C SER A 55 -17.50 11.18 5.72
N VAL A 56 -17.15 9.97 5.31
CA VAL A 56 -17.26 9.51 3.92
C VAL A 56 -18.53 8.71 3.73
N ASP A 57 -19.38 9.19 2.82
CA ASP A 57 -20.59 8.49 2.40
C ASP A 57 -20.28 7.41 1.36
N PHE A 58 -20.95 6.27 1.52
CA PHE A 58 -20.90 5.18 0.56
C PHE A 58 -21.66 5.55 -0.73
N THR A 59 -21.08 5.22 -1.88
CA THR A 59 -21.68 5.34 -3.22
C THR A 59 -21.42 4.08 -4.02
N ALA A 60 -22.48 3.28 -4.23
CA ALA A 60 -22.40 2.05 -5.02
C ALA A 60 -21.90 2.31 -6.44
N ASN A 61 -20.96 1.49 -6.90
CA ASN A 61 -20.41 1.53 -8.25
C ASN A 61 -19.80 0.17 -8.65
N ILE A 62 -19.04 0.12 -9.76
CA ILE A 62 -18.46 -1.14 -10.26
C ILE A 62 -17.45 -1.79 -9.30
N LEU A 63 -16.88 -1.04 -8.36
CA LEU A 63 -15.98 -1.58 -7.33
C LEU A 63 -16.72 -2.21 -6.14
N THR A 64 -18.03 -1.99 -6.02
CA THR A 64 -18.81 -2.54 -4.91
C THR A 64 -18.79 -4.05 -4.92
N ASP A 65 -18.51 -4.65 -3.76
CA ASP A 65 -18.34 -6.09 -3.54
C ASP A 65 -17.17 -6.73 -4.29
N LYS A 66 -16.34 -5.93 -4.99
CA LYS A 66 -15.13 -6.41 -5.65
C LYS A 66 -14.02 -6.64 -4.63
N THR A 67 -13.28 -7.74 -4.78
CA THR A 67 -12.19 -8.08 -3.85
C THR A 67 -10.83 -7.67 -4.42
N ALA A 68 -10.10 -6.85 -3.69
CA ALA A 68 -8.74 -6.41 -4.04
C ALA A 68 -7.75 -6.81 -2.94
N LEU A 69 -6.65 -7.47 -3.32
CA LEU A 69 -5.54 -7.76 -2.40
C LEU A 69 -4.48 -6.68 -2.53
N PHE A 70 -4.20 -5.97 -1.44
CA PHE A 70 -3.17 -4.95 -1.36
C PHE A 70 -1.95 -5.51 -0.64
N LEU A 71 -0.88 -5.72 -1.38
CA LEU A 71 0.41 -6.19 -0.87
C LEU A 71 1.36 -5.00 -0.73
N GLY A 72 1.66 -4.61 0.50
CA GLY A 72 2.38 -3.36 0.72
C GLY A 72 3.06 -3.21 2.06
N SER A 73 3.31 -1.95 2.44
CA SER A 73 4.06 -1.58 3.65
C SER A 73 3.25 -0.69 4.59
N ASN A 74 3.94 -0.02 5.53
CA ASN A 74 3.40 1.04 6.38
C ASN A 74 2.72 2.19 5.60
N LEU A 75 3.03 2.36 4.31
CA LEU A 75 2.36 3.32 3.44
C LEU A 75 0.93 2.86 3.10
N THR A 76 0.75 1.65 2.56
CA THR A 76 -0.59 1.04 2.35
C THR A 76 -1.38 0.89 3.64
N TYR A 77 -0.69 0.62 4.75
CA TYR A 77 -1.32 0.55 6.07
C TYR A 77 -1.94 1.90 6.50
N GLY A 78 -1.36 3.02 6.07
CA GLY A 78 -1.79 4.35 6.51
C GLY A 78 -1.12 4.81 7.80
N LEU A 79 0.14 4.46 8.03
CA LEU A 79 0.86 4.79 9.27
C LEU A 79 0.85 6.30 9.55
N SER A 80 1.08 7.10 8.51
CA SER A 80 1.09 8.57 8.57
C SER A 80 -0.30 9.21 8.59
N SER A 81 -1.35 8.44 8.35
CA SER A 81 -2.75 8.86 8.25
C SER A 81 -3.62 8.23 9.35
N LEU A 82 -3.00 7.85 10.46
CA LEU A 82 -3.69 7.28 11.62
C LEU A 82 -4.41 5.96 11.32
N GLY A 83 -3.82 5.09 10.49
CA GLY A 83 -4.42 3.80 10.12
C GLY A 83 -5.60 3.93 9.14
N GLU A 84 -5.72 5.07 8.44
CA GLU A 84 -6.75 5.29 7.42
C GLU A 84 -6.06 5.63 6.09
N SER A 85 -5.80 4.62 5.27
CA SER A 85 -5.19 4.77 3.95
C SER A 85 -6.24 4.84 2.84
N PHE A 86 -5.79 5.05 1.60
CA PHE A 86 -6.66 5.02 0.42
C PHE A 86 -7.45 3.70 0.30
N VAL A 87 -6.97 2.59 0.86
CA VAL A 87 -7.69 1.30 0.88
C VAL A 87 -8.94 1.38 1.73
N ASP A 88 -8.83 2.01 2.90
CA ASP A 88 -9.97 2.17 3.82
C ASP A 88 -11.02 3.11 3.21
N TYR A 89 -10.57 4.15 2.50
CA TYR A 89 -11.45 5.01 1.70
C TYR A 89 -12.16 4.27 0.57
N LEU A 90 -11.47 3.40 -0.19
CA LEU A 90 -12.10 2.57 -1.22
C LEU A 90 -13.18 1.65 -0.62
N TRP A 91 -12.92 1.10 0.56
CA TRP A 91 -13.91 0.30 1.27
C TRP A 91 -15.15 1.13 1.68
N GLN A 92 -14.93 2.24 2.38
CA GLN A 92 -16.03 3.07 2.90
C GLN A 92 -16.82 3.76 1.78
N LYS A 93 -16.14 4.30 0.76
CA LYS A 93 -16.74 5.08 -0.33
C LYS A 93 -17.30 4.18 -1.42
N ASP A 94 -16.52 3.23 -1.91
CA ASP A 94 -16.84 2.47 -3.12
C ASP A 94 -17.38 1.05 -2.82
N GLY A 95 -17.30 0.60 -1.57
CA GLY A 95 -17.70 -0.76 -1.18
C GLY A 95 -16.73 -1.85 -1.63
N LEU A 96 -15.48 -1.49 -1.94
CA LEU A 96 -14.43 -2.44 -2.29
C LEU A 96 -14.03 -3.28 -1.08
N ILE A 97 -13.94 -4.60 -1.23
CA ILE A 97 -13.43 -5.51 -0.20
C ILE A 97 -11.90 -5.53 -0.31
N GLY A 98 -11.24 -4.69 0.49
CA GLY A 98 -9.77 -4.61 0.54
C GLY A 98 -9.14 -5.60 1.52
N ILE A 99 -8.39 -6.57 1.01
CA ILE A 99 -7.51 -7.42 1.81
C ILE A 99 -6.17 -6.69 1.96
N LYS A 100 -5.89 -6.09 3.12
CA LYS A 100 -4.63 -5.37 3.39
C LYS A 100 -3.59 -6.34 3.97
N ASP A 101 -2.67 -6.81 3.13
CA ASP A 101 -1.47 -7.54 3.59
C ASP A 101 -0.28 -6.59 3.64
N VAL A 102 -0.01 -6.06 4.83
CA VAL A 102 0.94 -4.97 5.04
C VAL A 102 1.87 -5.27 6.21
N GLU A 103 3.12 -4.86 6.08
CA GLU A 103 4.11 -4.97 7.15
C GLU A 103 4.97 -3.69 7.23
N ASN A 104 5.41 -3.32 8.42
CA ASN A 104 6.14 -2.09 8.65
C ASN A 104 7.59 -2.24 8.15
N ASN A 105 8.04 -1.31 7.31
CA ASN A 105 9.44 -1.21 6.89
C ASN A 105 10.00 -2.58 6.44
N THR A 106 9.31 -3.17 5.46
CA THR A 106 9.60 -4.46 4.86
C THR A 106 10.07 -4.33 3.41
N PHE A 107 10.77 -5.35 2.91
CA PHE A 107 11.29 -5.40 1.54
C PHE A 107 10.30 -6.05 0.58
N LEU A 108 10.21 -5.50 -0.64
CA LEU A 108 9.64 -6.19 -1.79
C LEU A 108 10.49 -7.43 -2.13
N THR A 109 11.81 -7.26 -2.13
CA THR A 109 12.78 -8.33 -2.42
C THR A 109 12.76 -9.43 -1.35
N HIS A 110 13.21 -10.63 -1.72
CA HIS A 110 13.18 -11.81 -0.86
C HIS A 110 14.31 -11.79 0.18
N GLN A 111 14.21 -10.84 1.10
CA GLN A 111 15.11 -10.64 2.23
C GLN A 111 14.31 -10.18 3.44
N ASP A 112 14.64 -10.71 4.61
CA ASP A 112 13.96 -10.35 5.85
C ASP A 112 14.38 -8.94 6.31
N SER A 113 13.46 -8.16 6.89
CA SER A 113 13.80 -6.88 7.51
C SER A 113 13.99 -6.99 9.03
N PHE A 114 12.93 -7.33 9.76
CA PHE A 114 12.93 -7.44 11.22
C PHE A 114 12.57 -8.86 11.68
N GLN A 115 11.65 -9.51 10.98
CA GLN A 115 11.15 -10.84 11.29
C GLN A 115 11.38 -11.77 10.11
N LYS A 116 11.58 -13.05 10.41
CA LYS A 116 11.74 -14.05 9.36
C LYS A 116 10.45 -14.16 8.55
N GLY A 117 10.55 -13.95 7.24
CA GLY A 117 9.45 -14.08 6.30
C GLY A 117 8.55 -12.85 6.23
N ASP A 118 9.04 -11.67 6.60
CA ASP A 118 8.27 -10.41 6.56
C ASP A 118 8.26 -9.72 5.20
N SER A 119 9.11 -10.16 4.26
CA SER A 119 9.15 -9.64 2.88
C SER A 119 7.89 -9.96 2.09
N TYR A 120 7.64 -9.19 1.04
CA TYR A 120 6.47 -9.34 0.18
C TYR A 120 6.45 -10.73 -0.46
N ILE A 121 7.61 -11.19 -0.95
CA ILE A 121 7.78 -12.54 -1.53
C ILE A 121 7.44 -13.62 -0.49
N SER A 122 7.93 -13.48 0.74
CA SER A 122 7.72 -14.48 1.78
C SER A 122 6.25 -14.54 2.20
N ARG A 123 5.61 -13.39 2.43
CA ARG A 123 4.19 -13.28 2.76
C ARG A 123 3.31 -13.84 1.64
N PHE A 124 3.62 -13.47 0.39
CA PHE A 124 2.93 -14.03 -0.78
C PHE A 124 3.02 -15.55 -0.84
N GLN A 125 4.22 -16.12 -0.60
CA GLN A 125 4.43 -17.55 -0.69
C GLN A 125 3.71 -18.35 0.40
N LYS A 126 3.55 -17.76 1.59
CA LYS A 126 3.11 -18.45 2.81
C LYS A 126 1.62 -18.27 3.09
N ASP A 127 1.15 -17.03 3.06
CA ASP A 127 -0.13 -16.66 3.67
C ASP A 127 -1.17 -16.23 2.62
N LEU A 128 -0.74 -15.73 1.45
CA LEU A 128 -1.66 -15.11 0.49
C LEU A 128 -2.31 -16.07 -0.51
N LYS A 129 -1.74 -17.26 -0.72
CA LYS A 129 -2.24 -18.24 -1.71
C LYS A 129 -3.66 -18.76 -1.43
N PHE A 130 -4.21 -18.49 -0.25
CA PHE A 130 -5.54 -18.92 0.16
C PHE A 130 -6.65 -17.92 -0.20
N TYR A 131 -6.28 -16.73 -0.67
CA TYR A 131 -7.23 -15.75 -1.20
C TYR A 131 -7.48 -15.98 -2.70
N ASP A 132 -8.56 -15.39 -3.20
CA ASP A 132 -8.94 -15.35 -4.61
C ASP A 132 -9.37 -13.93 -5.00
N PRO A 133 -8.41 -12.97 -5.08
CA PRO A 133 -8.73 -11.58 -5.36
C PRO A 133 -9.02 -11.35 -6.84
N GLU A 134 -9.94 -10.43 -7.14
CA GLU A 134 -10.23 -9.97 -8.50
C GLU A 134 -9.18 -8.99 -9.05
N VAL A 135 -8.33 -8.44 -8.18
CA VAL A 135 -7.17 -7.62 -8.56
C VAL A 135 -6.11 -7.67 -7.46
N LEU A 136 -4.84 -7.76 -7.86
CA LEU A 136 -3.70 -7.57 -6.96
C LEU A 136 -3.15 -6.16 -7.12
N VAL A 137 -2.91 -5.48 -6.01
CA VAL A 137 -2.26 -4.17 -5.96
C VAL A 137 -0.95 -4.30 -5.19
N ILE A 138 0.17 -3.99 -5.84
CA ILE A 138 1.53 -4.14 -5.29
C ILE A 138 2.17 -2.77 -5.10
N GLU A 139 2.57 -2.47 -3.86
CA GLU A 139 3.45 -1.33 -3.58
C GLU A 139 4.91 -1.66 -3.94
N ILE A 140 5.62 -0.73 -4.57
CA ILE A 140 7.08 -0.77 -4.56
C ILE A 140 7.58 -0.23 -3.23
N SER A 141 8.24 -1.09 -2.45
CA SER A 141 8.71 -0.72 -1.12
C SER A 141 9.81 0.34 -1.17
N ASN A 142 9.59 1.40 -0.40
CA ASN A 142 10.59 2.45 -0.18
C ASN A 142 11.85 1.93 0.51
N LYS A 143 11.73 0.85 1.29
CA LYS A 143 12.88 0.25 1.97
C LYS A 143 13.92 -0.28 0.98
N ASP A 144 13.49 -0.91 -0.10
CA ASP A 144 14.41 -1.40 -1.14
C ASP A 144 15.22 -0.23 -1.76
N LEU A 145 14.60 0.94 -1.86
CA LEU A 145 15.26 2.13 -2.38
C LEU A 145 16.19 2.78 -1.34
N ASP A 146 15.74 2.93 -0.10
CA ASP A 146 16.52 3.50 1.02
C ASP A 146 17.78 2.65 1.30
N GLU A 147 17.65 1.33 1.29
CA GLU A 147 18.75 0.37 1.53
C GLU A 147 19.57 0.05 0.26
N ASN A 148 19.35 0.80 -0.81
CA ASN A 148 20.09 0.70 -2.06
C ASN A 148 20.08 -0.69 -2.73
N ILE A 149 19.01 -1.49 -2.57
CA ILE A 149 18.84 -2.81 -3.22
C ILE A 149 18.93 -2.72 -4.74
N ALA A 150 19.63 -3.65 -5.37
CA ALA A 150 19.86 -3.62 -6.82
C ALA A 150 18.53 -3.59 -7.59
N LEU A 151 18.45 -2.76 -8.64
CA LEU A 151 17.24 -2.68 -9.47
C LEU A 151 16.98 -4.01 -10.19
N GLY A 152 18.03 -4.66 -10.69
CA GLY A 152 17.90 -5.83 -11.57
C GLY A 152 17.45 -5.45 -12.98
N ASP A 153 17.28 -6.46 -13.82
CA ASP A 153 16.89 -6.34 -15.23
C ASP A 153 15.65 -7.16 -15.54
N ILE A 154 14.87 -6.68 -16.50
CA ILE A 154 13.65 -7.34 -16.98
C ILE A 154 14.07 -8.64 -17.68
N SER A 155 13.40 -9.74 -17.33
CA SER A 155 13.73 -11.09 -17.75
C SER A 155 12.48 -11.83 -18.24
N ASP A 156 12.64 -12.78 -19.16
CA ASP A 156 11.50 -13.61 -19.61
C ASP A 156 11.43 -14.96 -18.89
N LYS A 157 12.49 -15.38 -18.16
CA LYS A 157 12.66 -16.78 -17.72
C LYS A 157 13.12 -16.95 -16.28
N HIS A 158 13.98 -16.07 -15.80
CA HIS A 158 14.55 -16.19 -14.45
C HIS A 158 14.44 -14.85 -13.74
N TYR A 159 13.69 -14.86 -12.65
CA TYR A 159 13.40 -13.68 -11.83
C TYR A 159 14.27 -13.71 -10.59
N ASP A 160 15.29 -12.84 -10.55
CA ASP A 160 16.14 -12.71 -9.38
C ASP A 160 15.42 -11.94 -8.27
N THR A 161 14.80 -12.69 -7.36
CA THR A 161 14.05 -12.14 -6.22
C THR A 161 14.89 -11.32 -5.23
N GLN A 162 16.22 -11.27 -5.37
CA GLN A 162 17.10 -10.37 -4.61
C GLN A 162 17.20 -8.97 -5.24
N THR A 163 16.61 -8.76 -6.41
CA THR A 163 16.53 -7.46 -7.10
C THR A 163 15.10 -6.95 -7.15
N ILE A 164 14.90 -5.64 -7.19
CA ILE A 164 13.55 -5.04 -7.16
C ILE A 164 12.71 -5.53 -8.36
N ILE A 165 13.27 -5.48 -9.57
CA ILE A 165 12.58 -5.91 -10.79
C ILE A 165 12.35 -7.41 -10.79
N GLY A 166 13.35 -8.23 -10.41
CA GLY A 166 13.14 -9.68 -10.36
C GLY A 166 12.11 -10.10 -9.30
N ALA A 167 12.05 -9.43 -8.14
CA ALA A 167 11.00 -9.69 -7.17
C ALA A 167 9.60 -9.32 -7.70
N LEU A 168 9.48 -8.17 -8.37
CA LEU A 168 8.23 -7.75 -8.99
C LEU A 168 7.78 -8.71 -10.10
N GLU A 169 8.68 -9.10 -11.01
CA GLU A 169 8.38 -10.06 -12.08
C GLU A 169 7.98 -11.43 -11.53
N TYR A 170 8.60 -11.87 -10.43
CA TYR A 170 8.18 -13.08 -9.73
C TYR A 170 6.74 -12.97 -9.24
N LEU A 171 6.38 -11.89 -8.53
CA LEU A 171 5.01 -11.69 -8.04
C LEU A 171 3.99 -11.61 -9.17
N ILE A 172 4.32 -10.92 -10.26
CA ILE A 172 3.48 -10.85 -11.47
C ILE A 172 3.24 -12.25 -12.02
N SER A 173 4.30 -13.03 -12.24
CA SER A 173 4.20 -14.38 -12.78
C SER A 173 3.43 -15.32 -11.86
N GLN A 174 3.64 -15.26 -10.55
CA GLN A 174 2.89 -16.10 -9.62
C GLN A 174 1.41 -15.72 -9.56
N THR A 175 1.09 -14.43 -9.68
CA THR A 175 -0.30 -13.95 -9.71
C THR A 175 -1.03 -14.41 -10.96
N GLU A 176 -0.37 -14.35 -12.12
CA GLU A 176 -0.89 -14.91 -13.38
C GLU A 176 -1.14 -16.43 -13.27
N LEU A 177 -0.29 -17.16 -12.54
CA LEU A 177 -0.45 -18.60 -12.36
C LEU A 177 -1.56 -18.97 -11.37
N LEU A 178 -1.70 -18.22 -10.28
CA LEU A 178 -2.61 -18.56 -9.18
C LEU A 178 -4.02 -17.99 -9.38
N TRP A 179 -4.12 -16.70 -9.72
CA TRP A 179 -5.40 -15.97 -9.71
C TRP A 179 -5.84 -15.53 -11.11
N ARG A 180 -4.90 -15.31 -12.03
CA ARG A 180 -5.17 -14.78 -13.38
C ARG A 180 -5.92 -13.44 -13.37
N CYS A 181 -5.77 -12.67 -12.29
CA CYS A 181 -6.39 -11.36 -12.14
C CYS A 181 -5.45 -10.24 -12.61
N PRO A 182 -5.99 -9.04 -12.93
CA PRO A 182 -5.19 -7.86 -13.20
C PRO A 182 -4.28 -7.48 -12.02
N ILE A 183 -3.17 -6.81 -12.35
CA ILE A 183 -2.19 -6.36 -11.36
C ILE A 183 -1.97 -4.86 -11.53
N ILE A 184 -2.09 -4.12 -10.44
CA ILE A 184 -1.73 -2.70 -10.36
C ILE A 184 -0.45 -2.60 -9.54
N VAL A 185 0.56 -1.92 -10.07
CA VAL A 185 1.80 -1.61 -9.34
C VAL A 185 1.80 -0.13 -9.04
N TYR A 186 2.09 0.27 -7.81
CA TYR A 186 2.23 1.69 -7.49
C TYR A 186 3.53 2.00 -6.75
N LEU A 187 4.02 3.21 -6.95
CA LEU A 187 5.28 3.69 -6.39
C LEU A 187 5.11 5.09 -5.82
N ASN A 188 5.72 5.32 -4.66
CA ASN A 188 5.72 6.60 -3.96
C ASN A 188 7.04 6.79 -3.23
N TYR A 189 7.97 7.52 -3.84
CA TYR A 189 9.26 7.75 -3.20
C TYR A 189 9.91 9.03 -3.70
N LYS A 190 10.60 9.74 -2.79
CA LYS A 190 11.19 11.06 -3.07
C LYS A 190 12.66 11.18 -2.71
N ASN A 191 13.29 10.13 -2.20
CA ASN A 191 14.74 10.12 -1.97
C ASN A 191 15.46 9.54 -3.20
N ASN A 192 16.76 9.77 -3.34
CA ASN A 192 17.60 9.23 -4.43
C ASN A 192 16.95 9.32 -5.84
N ALA A 193 16.69 10.55 -6.30
CA ALA A 193 15.95 10.83 -7.55
C ALA A 193 16.46 10.08 -8.79
N LYS A 194 17.78 9.83 -8.89
CA LYS A 194 18.36 9.09 -10.02
C LYS A 194 17.92 7.63 -10.03
N LYS A 195 18.13 6.92 -8.92
CA LYS A 195 17.76 5.51 -8.81
C LYS A 195 16.24 5.34 -8.92
N HIS A 196 15.50 6.28 -8.34
CA HIS A 196 14.06 6.34 -8.46
C HIS A 196 13.60 6.46 -9.92
N ALA A 197 14.15 7.41 -10.68
CA ALA A 197 13.80 7.59 -12.09
C ALA A 197 14.11 6.33 -12.92
N GLN A 198 15.22 5.66 -12.65
CA GLN A 198 15.57 4.38 -13.29
C GLN A 198 14.61 3.25 -12.93
N LEU A 199 14.14 3.19 -11.68
CA LEU A 199 13.12 2.24 -11.27
C LEU A 199 11.79 2.52 -11.98
N ALA A 200 11.32 3.77 -11.97
CA ALA A 200 10.09 4.16 -12.63
C ALA A 200 10.12 3.81 -14.14
N GLU A 201 11.24 4.10 -14.82
CA GLU A 201 11.44 3.71 -16.21
C GLU A 201 11.33 2.19 -16.42
N LYS A 202 11.97 1.39 -15.56
CA LYS A 202 11.89 -0.08 -15.65
C LYS A 202 10.49 -0.62 -15.35
N VAL A 203 9.75 -0.02 -14.42
CA VAL A 203 8.36 -0.41 -14.11
C VAL A 203 7.43 -0.07 -15.28
N LEU A 204 7.60 1.08 -15.93
CA LEU A 204 6.87 1.42 -17.16
C LEU A 204 7.24 0.50 -18.34
N GLN A 205 8.49 0.06 -18.44
CA GLN A 205 8.89 -0.96 -19.41
C GLN A 205 8.23 -2.32 -19.11
N LEU A 206 8.01 -2.66 -17.84
CA LEU A 206 7.25 -3.87 -17.47
C LEU A 206 5.77 -3.75 -17.84
N GLU A 207 5.15 -2.59 -17.64
CA GLU A 207 3.77 -2.29 -18.06
C GLU A 207 3.55 -2.55 -19.55
N GLN A 208 4.53 -2.20 -20.40
CA GLN A 208 4.46 -2.46 -21.84
C GLN A 208 4.61 -3.94 -22.22
N LYS A 209 5.26 -4.74 -21.36
CA LYS A 209 5.62 -6.14 -21.64
C LYS A 209 4.71 -7.16 -20.95
N LYS A 210 4.12 -6.79 -19.82
CA LYS A 210 3.31 -7.63 -18.95
C LYS A 210 1.92 -7.02 -18.82
N ARG A 211 0.91 -7.82 -18.49
CA ARG A 211 -0.45 -7.32 -18.31
C ARG A 211 -0.61 -6.70 -16.91
N ILE A 212 0.08 -5.60 -16.67
CA ILE A 212 -0.01 -4.81 -15.44
C ILE A 212 -0.41 -3.37 -15.77
N SER A 213 -0.92 -2.64 -14.78
CA SER A 213 -1.09 -1.19 -14.80
C SER A 213 -0.18 -0.54 -13.77
N VAL A 214 0.24 0.71 -13.99
CA VAL A 214 1.14 1.44 -13.09
C VAL A 214 0.54 2.76 -12.60
N ILE A 215 0.55 2.99 -11.28
CA ILE A 215 0.24 4.29 -10.67
C ILE A 215 1.52 4.91 -10.09
N ASP A 216 2.01 5.98 -10.72
CA ASP A 216 3.25 6.64 -10.31
C ASP A 216 3.00 7.96 -9.55
N PHE A 217 3.03 7.91 -8.22
CA PHE A 217 2.95 9.08 -7.35
C PHE A 217 4.28 9.81 -7.15
N SER A 218 5.39 9.20 -7.58
CA SER A 218 6.74 9.75 -7.36
C SER A 218 7.05 10.96 -8.24
N SER A 219 6.42 11.01 -9.42
CA SER A 219 6.66 12.04 -10.43
C SER A 219 6.11 13.40 -9.97
N ASP A 220 5.09 13.39 -9.10
CA ASP A 220 4.48 14.59 -8.56
C ASP A 220 5.19 15.08 -7.29
N LYS A 221 5.94 16.18 -7.44
CA LYS A 221 6.65 16.86 -6.35
C LYS A 221 5.72 17.37 -5.24
N ALA A 222 4.40 17.47 -5.44
CA ALA A 222 3.45 17.86 -4.41
C ALA A 222 3.10 16.72 -3.42
N ILE A 223 3.25 15.44 -3.80
CA ILE A 223 2.73 14.30 -3.01
C ILE A 223 3.69 13.88 -1.89
N SER A 224 3.30 13.96 -0.62
CA SER A 224 4.21 13.57 0.47
C SER A 224 4.60 12.08 0.44
N SER A 225 5.83 11.76 0.85
CA SER A 225 6.24 10.37 1.14
C SER A 225 5.58 9.81 2.41
N GLN A 226 4.93 10.67 3.19
CA GLN A 226 4.13 10.32 4.36
C GLN A 226 2.73 10.95 4.21
N PRO A 227 1.87 10.41 3.33
CA PRO A 227 0.56 10.99 3.05
C PRO A 227 -0.30 11.05 4.31
N THR A 228 -0.93 12.20 4.52
CA THR A 228 -2.02 12.35 5.50
C THR A 228 -3.34 11.80 4.96
N ARG A 229 -4.37 11.72 5.82
CA ARG A 229 -5.74 11.39 5.39
C ARG A 229 -6.23 12.26 4.25
N ARG A 230 -5.97 13.57 4.29
CA ARG A 230 -6.25 14.51 3.19
C ARG A 230 -5.63 14.07 1.88
N GLU A 231 -4.34 13.76 1.87
CA GLU A 231 -3.64 13.35 0.65
C GLU A 231 -4.15 12.00 0.14
N PHE A 232 -4.41 11.05 1.04
CA PHE A 232 -5.02 9.79 0.63
C PHE A 232 -6.41 9.99 0.02
N ARG A 233 -7.26 10.82 0.62
CA ARG A 233 -8.61 11.07 0.14
C ARG A 233 -8.67 11.87 -1.16
N ASP A 234 -7.88 12.95 -1.23
CA ASP A 234 -8.04 13.96 -2.28
C ASP A 234 -7.12 13.70 -3.48
N ILE A 235 -6.03 12.93 -3.32
CA ILE A 235 -5.03 12.68 -4.38
C ILE A 235 -4.95 11.19 -4.72
N TRP A 236 -4.77 10.32 -3.72
CA TRP A 236 -4.52 8.90 -3.99
C TRP A 236 -5.79 8.17 -4.40
N LEU A 237 -6.86 8.33 -3.61
CA LEU A 237 -8.13 7.64 -3.81
C LEU A 237 -8.66 7.79 -5.24
N PRO A 238 -8.74 9.01 -5.85
CA PRO A 238 -9.22 9.14 -7.22
C PRO A 238 -8.38 8.38 -8.25
N GLN A 239 -7.06 8.29 -8.05
CA GLN A 239 -6.16 7.55 -8.96
C GLN A 239 -6.43 6.04 -8.86
N PHE A 240 -6.54 5.50 -7.65
CA PHE A 240 -6.87 4.10 -7.46
C PHE A 240 -8.30 3.77 -7.90
N GLU A 241 -9.28 4.63 -7.62
CA GLU A 241 -10.65 4.46 -8.11
C GLU A 241 -10.66 4.32 -9.64
N ASN A 242 -9.99 5.23 -10.34
CA ASN A 242 -9.95 5.20 -11.81
C ASN A 242 -9.26 3.93 -12.30
N GLU A 243 -8.06 3.62 -11.80
CA GLU A 243 -7.29 2.47 -12.28
C GLU A 243 -7.99 1.14 -11.99
N LEU A 244 -8.53 0.97 -10.77
CA LEU A 244 -9.31 -0.22 -10.40
C LEU A 244 -10.54 -0.38 -11.29
N LYS A 245 -11.27 0.72 -11.55
CA LYS A 245 -12.44 0.71 -12.43
C LYS A 245 -12.04 0.33 -13.86
N GLU A 246 -10.89 0.76 -14.36
CA GLU A 246 -10.43 0.40 -15.70
C GLU A 246 -9.96 -1.05 -15.80
N VAL A 247 -9.16 -1.55 -14.85
CA VAL A 247 -8.67 -2.93 -14.94
C VAL A 247 -9.77 -3.96 -14.69
N LEU A 248 -10.75 -3.67 -13.81
CA LEU A 248 -11.86 -4.58 -13.49
C LEU A 248 -13.00 -4.55 -14.52
N LYS A 249 -13.10 -3.52 -15.37
CA LYS A 249 -13.99 -3.57 -16.55
C LYS A 249 -13.48 -4.54 -17.62
N ASN A 250 -12.17 -4.70 -17.71
CA ASN A 250 -11.47 -5.39 -18.79
C ASN A 250 -10.90 -6.77 -18.37
N GLY A 251 -11.09 -7.16 -17.11
CA GLY A 251 -10.72 -8.46 -16.54
C GLY A 251 -11.88 -9.45 -16.63
#